data_AF-A0A1Y3SCW5-F1
#
_entry.id   AF-A0A1Y3SCW5-F1
#
_cell.length_a   1.000
_cell.length_b   1.000
_cell.length_c   1.000
_cell.angle_alpha   90.00
_cell.angle_beta   90.00
_cell.angle_gamma   90.00
#
_symmetry.space_group_name_H-M   'P 1'
#
loop_
_entity.id
_entity.type
_entity.pdbx_description
1 polymer ?
#
loop_
_entity_poly.entity_id
_entity_poly.type
_entity_poly.pdbx_seq_one_letter_code
_entity_poly.pdbx_strand_id
1 'polypeptide(L)'
;MLDFPAEEWKNLPNLGAKSVSELLGVLEEIRTGSSRFSLVACRSLPTATELIPTAPLPEKPQEKQFSECIKNIQHYPPESAPVRIAAQLDKLYVERMGLNVRAVNSLKNGEIYTGLQLVQAAPEELRNLRNMGAKTIESVLEKRSELLQELECAFQVESHLPPQPAVNGTDGPGANVDVDAESPLHQFLLELAQFTGLQPGFLWKEAIICRSENPEAVDQELISCLWQREYIRTTSCQAILRLVDGHQFGISTPAILSAMPTYTSGDVLDGLLSELESQDRIRIQGDLVQRRLPTAMEFAQNISDERTKDFLLSKLRGETLDEIGRRYEISRERVRQIIKRALSRRPVLMEDRYLALYDRYEFSYEEFRLAFDEPRETYNYLDMIRTTKGERKPIRDILTDESIPENYRRKAERAIYRQYVTIDGVRIKKQRPELARYVVQTYCRELTTMEEFLQWYQLLLETIGASEDPSLALEVRTYENKLSM
;
A
#
# COMPACT_ATOMS: atom_id res chain seq x y z
N MET A 1 33.62 22.53 -24.30
CA MET A 1 32.63 21.81 -25.13
C MET A 1 32.89 22.00 -26.61
N LEU A 2 32.94 23.23 -27.13
CA LEU A 2 33.30 23.50 -28.53
C LEU A 2 34.73 23.05 -28.87
N ASP A 3 35.63 23.05 -27.89
CA ASP A 3 37.03 22.63 -28.05
C ASP A 3 37.27 21.14 -27.74
N PHE A 4 36.21 20.38 -27.42
CA PHE A 4 36.34 18.95 -27.14
C PHE A 4 36.38 18.13 -28.45
N PRO A 5 37.29 17.15 -28.61
CA PRO A 5 37.45 16.43 -29.87
C PRO A 5 36.19 15.64 -30.25
N ALA A 6 35.75 15.77 -31.50
CA ALA A 6 34.49 15.16 -31.98
C ALA A 6 34.46 13.63 -31.80
N GLU A 7 35.61 12.96 -31.98
CA GLU A 7 35.72 11.50 -31.88
C GLU A 7 35.72 10.99 -30.43
N GLU A 8 36.08 11.83 -29.47
CA GLU A 8 36.13 11.43 -28.05
C GLU A 8 34.74 11.40 -27.40
N TRP A 9 33.73 12.05 -28.00
CA TRP A 9 32.35 12.03 -27.49
C TRP A 9 31.74 10.63 -27.45
N LYS A 10 32.16 9.74 -28.36
CA LYS A 10 31.69 8.35 -28.43
C LYS A 10 32.22 7.49 -27.28
N ASN A 11 33.29 7.92 -26.63
CA ASN A 11 33.98 7.19 -25.56
C ASN A 11 33.51 7.61 -24.15
N LEU A 12 32.59 8.57 -24.05
CA LEU A 12 32.05 9.00 -22.77
C LEU A 12 31.11 7.93 -22.19
N PRO A 13 31.32 7.48 -20.94
CA PRO A 13 30.46 6.48 -20.33
C PRO A 13 29.02 6.99 -20.18
N ASN A 14 28.05 6.10 -20.39
CA ASN A 14 26.61 6.37 -20.33
C ASN A 14 26.04 7.28 -21.43
N LEU A 15 26.77 7.53 -22.52
CA LEU A 15 26.29 8.30 -23.66
C LEU A 15 26.00 7.38 -24.86
N GLY A 16 24.72 7.20 -25.20
CA GLY A 16 24.32 6.37 -26.34
C GLY A 16 24.60 7.04 -27.69
N ALA A 17 24.83 6.24 -28.75
CA ALA A 17 25.20 6.74 -30.09
C ALA A 17 24.24 7.80 -30.66
N LYS A 18 22.94 7.72 -30.31
CA LYS A 18 21.94 8.72 -30.71
C LYS A 18 22.17 10.07 -30.02
N SER A 19 22.44 10.06 -28.72
CA SER A 19 22.73 11.28 -27.94
C SER A 19 24.05 11.94 -28.37
N VAL A 20 25.06 11.13 -28.73
CA VAL A 20 26.31 11.64 -29.30
C VAL A 20 26.03 12.38 -30.62
N SER A 21 25.21 11.79 -31.49
CA SER A 21 24.86 12.40 -32.79
C SER A 21 24.08 13.70 -32.63
N GLU A 22 23.14 13.75 -31.67
CA GLU A 22 22.38 14.96 -31.35
C GLU A 22 23.27 16.08 -30.79
N LEU A 23 24.19 15.74 -29.88
CA LEU A 23 25.14 16.71 -29.29
C LEU A 23 26.12 17.28 -30.33
N LEU A 24 26.66 16.44 -31.20
CA LEU A 24 27.52 16.90 -32.30
C LEU A 24 26.74 17.81 -33.27
N GLY A 25 25.48 17.50 -33.54
CA GLY A 25 24.61 18.37 -34.35
C GLY A 25 24.39 19.75 -33.72
N VAL A 26 24.12 19.81 -32.41
CA VAL A 26 23.97 21.10 -31.70
C VAL A 26 25.28 21.88 -31.66
N LEU A 27 26.42 21.23 -31.43
CA LEU A 27 27.73 21.88 -31.46
C LEU A 27 28.07 22.46 -32.83
N GLU A 28 27.69 21.76 -33.90
CA GLU A 28 27.88 22.24 -35.27
C GLU A 28 26.96 23.43 -35.59
N GLU A 29 25.70 23.40 -35.13
CA GLU A 29 24.79 24.55 -35.23
C GLU A 29 25.35 25.79 -34.50
N ILE A 30 26.01 25.61 -33.36
CA ILE A 30 26.66 26.69 -32.60
C ILE A 30 27.92 27.21 -33.32
N ARG A 31 28.73 26.35 -33.95
CA ARG A 31 29.93 26.76 -34.72
C ARG A 31 29.58 27.49 -36.01
N THR A 32 28.52 27.04 -36.68
CA THR A 32 28.06 27.61 -37.97
C THR A 32 27.15 28.83 -37.80
N GLY A 33 26.73 29.15 -36.57
CA GLY A 33 25.96 30.35 -36.25
C GLY A 33 24.46 30.25 -36.62
N SER A 34 23.88 29.06 -36.55
CA SER A 34 22.46 28.83 -36.81
C SER A 34 21.57 29.52 -35.76
N SER A 35 20.41 30.05 -36.19
CA SER A 35 19.52 30.92 -35.41
C SER A 35 18.89 30.30 -34.16
N ARG A 36 19.09 29.00 -33.89
CA ARG A 36 18.50 28.30 -32.74
C ARG A 36 19.31 28.44 -31.44
N PHE A 37 20.62 28.69 -31.53
CA PHE A 37 21.49 28.79 -30.35
C PHE A 37 22.52 29.90 -30.54
N SER A 38 22.59 30.87 -29.62
CA SER A 38 23.56 31.95 -29.64
C SER A 38 24.51 31.87 -28.44
N LEU A 39 25.80 32.10 -28.67
CA LEU A 39 26.79 32.22 -27.61
C LEU A 39 26.67 33.61 -26.97
N VAL A 40 26.27 33.66 -25.71
CA VAL A 40 26.21 34.91 -24.94
C VAL A 40 27.45 34.98 -24.05
N ALA A 41 28.18 36.08 -24.12
CA ALA A 41 29.32 36.34 -23.25
C ALA A 41 28.87 36.30 -21.78
N CYS A 42 29.58 35.52 -20.96
CA CYS A 42 29.31 35.39 -19.53
C CYS A 42 29.48 36.78 -18.88
N ARG A 43 28.37 37.38 -18.41
CA ARG A 43 28.44 38.64 -17.66
C ARG A 43 29.27 38.39 -16.41
N SER A 44 30.35 39.14 -16.24
CA SER A 44 31.09 39.21 -14.97
C SER A 44 30.12 39.49 -13.83
N LEU A 45 30.33 38.83 -12.68
CA LEU A 45 29.52 38.97 -11.47
C LEU A 45 29.21 40.44 -11.16
N PRO A 46 27.98 40.79 -10.72
CA PRO A 46 27.78 41.98 -9.92
C PRO A 46 28.48 41.77 -8.57
N THR A 47 29.32 42.72 -8.19
CA THR A 47 29.82 42.88 -6.82
C THR A 47 28.64 43.00 -5.86
N ALA A 48 28.78 42.47 -4.64
CA ALA A 48 27.74 42.21 -3.64
C ALA A 48 27.01 43.44 -3.06
N THR A 49 26.76 44.49 -3.82
CA THR A 49 26.09 45.70 -3.36
C THR A 49 25.21 46.23 -4.47
N GLU A 50 24.06 45.58 -4.67
CA GLU A 50 22.81 46.15 -5.23
C GLU A 50 21.86 44.99 -5.56
N LEU A 51 21.21 44.43 -4.53
CA LEU A 51 20.01 43.64 -4.70
C LEU A 51 18.86 44.40 -4.03
N ILE A 52 17.94 44.87 -4.87
CA ILE A 52 16.64 45.39 -4.47
C ILE A 52 15.91 44.28 -3.71
N PRO A 53 15.36 44.55 -2.51
CA PRO A 53 14.73 43.51 -1.70
C PRO A 53 13.38 43.12 -2.30
N THR A 54 13.32 41.93 -2.91
CA THR A 54 12.06 41.17 -2.99
C THR A 54 11.75 40.65 -1.60
N ALA A 55 10.56 40.96 -1.08
CA ALA A 55 10.14 40.62 0.27
C ALA A 55 10.33 39.10 0.55
N PRO A 56 11.01 38.72 1.66
CA PRO A 56 11.12 37.33 2.06
C PRO A 56 9.74 36.77 2.41
N LEU A 57 9.44 35.57 1.94
CA LEU A 57 8.37 34.75 2.52
C LEU A 57 8.69 34.53 4.01
N PRO A 58 7.70 34.57 4.92
CA PRO A 58 7.97 34.50 6.35
C PRO A 58 8.54 33.13 6.72
N GLU A 59 9.83 33.10 7.07
CA GLU A 59 10.42 31.99 7.83
C GLU A 59 9.70 31.89 9.18
N LYS A 60 9.44 30.67 9.65
CA LYS A 60 8.83 30.47 10.98
C LYS A 60 9.79 31.03 12.04
N PRO A 61 9.32 31.78 13.07
CA PRO A 61 10.19 32.40 14.08
C PRO A 61 11.19 31.44 14.75
N GLN A 62 10.80 30.18 14.91
CA GLN A 62 11.58 29.10 15.51
C GLN A 62 12.74 28.61 14.62
N GLU A 63 12.52 28.45 13.32
CA GLU A 63 13.56 28.07 12.35
C GLU A 63 14.69 29.10 12.28
N LYS A 64 14.32 30.38 12.39
CA LYS A 64 15.25 31.50 12.42
C LYS A 64 16.11 31.49 13.69
N GLN A 65 15.47 31.28 14.85
CA GLN A 65 16.16 31.21 16.14
C GLN A 65 17.21 30.08 16.17
N PHE A 66 16.85 28.90 15.66
CA PHE A 66 17.76 27.75 15.69
C PHE A 66 18.89 27.82 14.65
N SER A 67 18.57 28.32 13.45
CA SER A 67 19.57 28.64 12.41
C SER A 67 20.61 29.64 12.93
N GLU A 68 20.17 30.66 13.68
CA GLU A 68 21.08 31.62 14.34
C GLU A 68 21.93 30.99 15.44
N CYS A 69 21.39 30.05 16.23
CA CYS A 69 22.16 29.29 17.23
C CYS A 69 23.28 28.45 16.59
N ILE A 70 22.98 27.70 15.52
CA ILE A 70 23.96 26.86 14.82
C ILE A 70 25.03 27.70 14.11
N LYS A 71 24.68 28.89 13.60
CA LYS A 71 25.65 29.83 13.01
C LYS A 71 26.62 30.38 14.04
N ASN A 72 26.20 30.52 15.30
CA ASN A 72 27.01 31.07 16.39
C ASN A 72 27.61 30.02 17.32
N ILE A 73 27.64 28.75 16.90
CA ILE A 73 27.97 27.59 17.73
C ILE A 73 29.32 27.66 18.44
N GLN A 74 30.28 28.36 17.87
CA GLN A 74 31.61 28.60 18.45
C GLN A 74 31.58 29.38 19.79
N HIS A 75 30.46 30.06 20.10
CA HIS A 75 30.26 30.78 21.35
C HIS A 75 29.59 29.95 22.45
N TYR A 76 29.24 28.69 22.16
CA TYR A 76 28.57 27.79 23.09
C TYR A 76 29.57 26.85 23.80
N PRO A 77 29.32 26.46 25.06
CA PRO A 77 30.18 25.51 25.79
C PRO A 77 30.34 24.18 25.03
N PRO A 78 31.51 23.51 25.08
CA PRO A 78 31.77 22.28 24.31
C PRO A 78 30.81 21.12 24.60
N GLU A 79 30.28 21.05 25.83
CA GLU A 79 29.33 20.01 26.25
C GLU A 79 27.86 20.39 26.01
N SER A 80 27.61 21.59 25.48
CA SER A 80 26.26 22.07 25.23
C SER A 80 25.59 21.31 24.08
N ALA A 81 24.26 21.17 24.17
CA ALA A 81 23.43 20.51 23.17
C ALA A 81 23.67 21.04 21.72
N PRO A 82 23.84 22.36 21.49
CA PRO A 82 24.16 22.88 20.14
C PRO A 82 25.43 22.27 19.55
N VAL A 83 26.50 22.18 20.33
CA VAL A 83 27.81 21.66 19.89
C VAL A 83 27.75 20.17 19.55
N ARG A 84 27.07 19.37 20.39
CA ARG A 84 26.87 17.94 20.14
C ARG A 84 26.07 17.67 18.87
N ILE A 85 25.03 18.46 18.65
CA ILE A 85 24.11 18.29 17.52
C ILE A 85 24.75 18.72 16.21
N ALA A 86 25.48 19.83 16.20
CA ALA A 86 26.26 20.17 15.01
C ALA A 86 27.27 19.09 14.65
N ALA A 87 27.92 18.46 15.64
CA ALA A 87 28.82 17.33 15.40
C ALA A 87 28.11 16.08 14.84
N GLN A 88 26.80 15.90 15.08
CA GLN A 88 26.01 14.83 14.46
C GLN A 88 25.61 15.18 13.03
N LEU A 89 25.17 16.40 12.79
CA LEU A 89 24.81 16.88 11.45
C LEU A 89 26.00 16.97 10.50
N ASP A 90 27.18 17.25 11.04
CA ASP A 90 28.43 17.24 10.29
C ASP A 90 28.80 15.82 9.81
N LYS A 91 28.25 14.78 10.46
CA LYS A 91 28.43 13.37 10.08
C LYS A 91 27.31 12.85 9.17
N LEU A 92 26.24 13.63 8.94
CA LEU A 92 25.14 13.27 8.06
C LEU A 92 25.40 13.80 6.64
N TYR A 93 25.93 12.96 5.76
CA TYR A 93 26.20 13.34 4.37
C TYR A 93 24.92 13.45 3.51
N VAL A 94 24.91 14.37 2.54
CA VAL A 94 23.74 14.67 1.68
C VAL A 94 23.21 13.46 0.91
N GLU A 95 24.05 12.49 0.58
CA GLU A 95 23.68 11.23 -0.07
C GLU A 95 22.78 10.34 0.79
N ARG A 96 22.84 10.52 2.12
CA ARG A 96 22.07 9.74 3.10
C ARG A 96 20.75 10.41 3.50
N MET A 97 20.44 11.59 2.95
CA MET A 97 19.26 12.37 3.32
C MET A 97 17.99 12.03 2.52
N GLY A 98 18.02 11.00 1.66
CA GLY A 98 16.87 10.60 0.86
C GLY A 98 16.51 11.57 -0.27
N LEU A 99 17.39 12.53 -0.58
CA LEU A 99 17.23 13.48 -1.68
C LEU A 99 17.48 12.79 -3.03
N ASN A 100 16.82 13.28 -4.08
CA ASN A 100 17.05 12.75 -5.42
C ASN A 100 18.47 13.08 -5.94
N VAL A 101 18.95 12.34 -6.94
CA VAL A 101 20.31 12.47 -7.47
C VAL A 101 20.62 13.90 -7.96
N ARG A 102 19.62 14.63 -8.49
CA ARG A 102 19.81 16.02 -8.95
C ARG A 102 20.01 16.98 -7.78
N ALA A 103 19.24 16.84 -6.70
CA ALA A 103 19.39 17.60 -5.47
C ALA A 103 20.77 17.35 -4.85
N VAL A 104 21.16 16.07 -4.69
CA VAL A 104 22.46 15.68 -4.14
C VAL A 104 23.62 16.27 -4.94
N ASN A 105 23.58 16.13 -6.27
CA ASN A 105 24.65 16.66 -7.12
C ASN A 105 24.70 18.19 -7.12
N SER A 106 23.54 18.85 -7.06
CA SER A 106 23.48 20.32 -7.03
C SER A 106 23.96 20.89 -5.69
N LEU A 107 23.67 20.21 -4.57
CA LEU A 107 24.19 20.55 -3.25
C LEU A 107 25.72 20.40 -3.19
N LYS A 108 26.25 19.27 -3.67
CA LYS A 108 27.71 19.03 -3.73
C LYS A 108 28.43 20.04 -4.61
N ASN A 109 27.81 20.44 -5.74
CA ASN A 109 28.36 21.49 -6.62
C ASN A 109 28.29 22.88 -5.98
N GLY A 110 27.39 23.09 -5.03
CA GLY A 110 27.32 24.26 -4.17
C GLY A 110 28.13 24.13 -2.89
N GLU A 111 29.06 23.16 -2.82
CA GLU A 111 29.93 22.90 -1.67
C GLU A 111 29.19 22.53 -0.37
N ILE A 112 27.97 22.02 -0.48
CA ILE A 112 27.16 21.49 0.63
C ILE A 112 27.21 19.96 0.61
N TYR A 113 27.92 19.40 1.57
CA TYR A 113 28.18 17.97 1.72
C TYR A 113 27.51 17.35 2.94
N THR A 114 27.26 18.13 3.99
CA THR A 114 26.73 17.64 5.27
C THR A 114 25.41 18.30 5.65
N GLY A 115 24.68 17.68 6.58
CA GLY A 115 23.44 18.22 7.12
C GLY A 115 23.65 19.53 7.85
N LEU A 116 24.84 19.70 8.45
CA LEU A 116 25.22 20.94 9.14
C LEU A 116 25.31 22.09 8.14
N GLN A 117 26.00 21.86 7.02
CA GLN A 117 26.15 22.84 5.94
C GLN A 117 24.80 23.18 5.29
N LEU A 118 23.92 22.19 5.11
CA LEU A 118 22.59 22.40 4.55
C LEU A 118 21.69 23.26 5.45
N VAL A 119 21.75 23.04 6.76
CA VAL A 119 20.98 23.82 7.75
C VAL A 119 21.53 25.26 7.88
N GLN A 120 22.85 25.42 7.79
CA GLN A 120 23.52 26.73 7.86
C GLN A 120 23.29 27.59 6.61
N ALA A 121 23.11 26.98 5.44
CA ALA A 121 22.82 27.66 4.20
C ALA A 121 21.52 28.48 4.28
N ALA A 122 21.54 29.70 3.75
CA ALA A 122 20.34 30.52 3.67
C ALA A 122 19.38 29.96 2.59
N PRO A 123 18.05 30.02 2.78
CA PRO A 123 17.11 29.53 1.77
C PRO A 123 17.29 30.18 0.40
N GLU A 124 17.69 31.46 0.38
CA GLU A 124 17.97 32.18 -0.86
C GLU A 124 19.25 31.70 -1.56
N GLU A 125 20.24 31.21 -0.82
CA GLU A 125 21.45 30.60 -1.42
C GLU A 125 21.09 29.26 -2.07
N LEU A 126 20.25 28.46 -1.42
CA LEU A 126 19.77 27.17 -1.92
C LEU A 126 18.91 27.33 -3.19
N ARG A 127 18.08 28.38 -3.24
CA ARG A 127 17.27 28.72 -4.42
C ARG A 127 18.10 29.14 -5.63
N ASN A 128 19.30 29.65 -5.40
CA ASN A 128 20.21 30.13 -6.44
C ASN A 128 21.24 29.08 -6.90
N LEU A 129 21.17 27.84 -6.38
CA LEU A 129 22.07 26.77 -6.80
C LEU A 129 21.86 26.38 -8.27
N ARG A 130 22.95 26.31 -9.03
CA ARG A 130 22.92 25.97 -10.46
C ARG A 130 22.33 24.58 -10.69
N ASN A 131 21.58 24.44 -11.78
CA ASN A 131 20.98 23.19 -12.24
C ASN A 131 19.90 22.57 -11.33
N MET A 132 19.33 23.32 -10.39
CA MET A 132 18.11 22.91 -9.68
C MET A 132 16.85 23.42 -10.38
N GLY A 133 15.90 22.52 -10.67
CA GLY A 133 14.55 22.90 -11.07
C GLY A 133 13.69 23.23 -9.84
N ALA A 134 12.60 23.99 -10.01
CA ALA A 134 11.72 24.44 -8.92
C ALA A 134 11.30 23.32 -7.93
N LYS A 135 10.92 22.14 -8.44
CA LYS A 135 10.57 20.98 -7.60
C LYS A 135 11.75 20.39 -6.80
N THR A 136 12.97 20.54 -7.32
CA THR A 136 14.19 20.09 -6.63
C THR A 136 14.55 21.05 -5.51
N ILE A 137 14.38 22.36 -5.74
CA ILE A 137 14.56 23.40 -4.72
C ILE A 137 13.57 23.20 -3.58
N GLU A 138 12.29 22.98 -3.89
CA GLU A 138 11.24 22.72 -2.92
C GLU A 138 11.58 21.51 -2.04
N SER A 139 11.94 20.38 -2.64
CA SER A 139 12.37 19.17 -1.91
C SER A 139 13.60 19.37 -1.02
N VAL A 140 14.56 20.22 -1.43
CA VAL A 140 15.75 20.55 -0.63
C VAL A 140 15.38 21.45 0.55
N LEU A 141 14.51 22.44 0.34
CA LEU A 141 14.03 23.34 1.39
C LEU A 141 13.14 22.61 2.40
N GLU A 142 12.28 21.70 1.94
CA GLU A 142 11.51 20.79 2.79
C GLU A 142 12.44 19.93 3.64
N LYS A 143 13.47 19.32 3.03
CA LYS A 143 14.43 18.50 3.78
C LYS A 143 15.22 19.31 4.81
N ARG A 144 15.57 20.56 4.49
CA ARG A 144 16.20 21.49 5.44
C ARG A 144 15.27 21.80 6.61
N SER A 145 13.98 22.05 6.35
CA SER A 145 12.97 22.30 7.38
C SER A 145 12.73 21.05 8.25
N GLU A 146 12.68 19.86 7.64
CA GLU A 146 12.58 18.58 8.35
C GLU A 146 13.77 18.37 9.28
N LEU A 147 15.00 18.57 8.80
CA LEU A 147 16.20 18.48 9.63
C LEU A 147 16.15 19.50 10.77
N LEU A 148 15.77 20.76 10.52
CA LEU A 148 15.58 21.78 11.56
C LEU A 148 14.55 21.35 12.62
N GLN A 149 13.45 20.74 12.19
CA GLN A 149 12.36 20.32 13.08
C GLN A 149 12.72 19.07 13.89
N GLU A 150 13.33 18.05 13.29
CA GLU A 150 13.86 16.87 14.02
C GLU A 150 14.86 17.29 15.09
N LEU A 151 15.67 18.30 14.79
CA LEU A 151 16.66 18.86 15.71
C LEU A 151 16.01 19.67 16.82
N GLU A 152 15.08 20.58 16.53
CA GLU A 152 14.32 21.32 17.54
C GLU A 152 13.58 20.37 18.50
N CYS A 153 13.08 19.25 17.96
CA CYS A 153 12.54 18.14 18.71
C CYS A 153 13.59 17.34 19.51
N ALA A 154 14.89 17.48 19.27
CA ALA A 154 15.93 16.98 20.17
C ALA A 154 16.28 18.01 21.26
N PHE A 155 16.28 19.32 20.95
CA PHE A 155 16.64 20.40 21.89
C PHE A 155 15.70 20.53 23.07
N GLN A 156 14.38 20.52 22.84
CA GLN A 156 13.41 20.64 23.93
C GLN A 156 13.36 19.38 24.84
N VAL A 157 14.09 18.29 24.52
CA VAL A 157 14.22 17.10 25.39
C VAL A 157 15.27 17.33 26.47
N GLU A 158 16.39 17.99 26.16
CA GLU A 158 17.51 18.17 27.09
C GLU A 158 17.33 19.33 28.07
N SER A 159 16.56 20.37 27.74
CA SER A 159 16.25 21.47 28.67
C SER A 159 15.27 21.10 29.79
N HIS A 160 14.64 19.92 29.72
CA HIS A 160 13.67 19.43 30.71
C HIS A 160 14.04 18.07 31.30
N LEU A 161 15.24 17.56 31.04
CA LEU A 161 15.82 16.52 31.87
C LEU A 161 16.17 17.14 33.24
N PRO A 162 15.78 16.54 34.37
CA PRO A 162 16.34 16.96 35.66
C PRO A 162 17.87 16.91 35.55
N PRO A 163 18.59 17.86 36.16
CA PRO A 163 20.04 17.88 36.09
C PRO A 163 20.56 16.51 36.53
N GLN A 164 21.35 15.88 35.67
CA GLN A 164 22.09 14.66 36.02
C GLN A 164 22.78 14.93 37.36
N PRO A 165 22.63 14.07 38.38
CA PRO A 165 23.27 14.31 39.66
C PRO A 165 24.76 14.36 39.41
N ALA A 166 25.36 15.53 39.68
CA ALA A 166 26.79 15.65 39.78
C ALA A 166 27.24 14.65 40.85
N VAL A 167 27.97 13.62 40.43
CA VAL A 167 28.70 12.76 41.36
C VAL A 167 29.75 13.64 42.01
N ASN A 168 29.43 14.24 43.15
CA ASN A 168 30.39 14.74 44.13
C ASN A 168 29.67 14.98 45.47
N GLY A 169 29.90 14.05 46.39
CA GLY A 169 30.15 14.28 47.81
C GLY A 169 29.27 15.23 48.64
N THR A 170 28.69 14.65 49.68
CA THR A 170 28.38 15.21 51.02
C THR A 170 27.09 16.05 51.20
N ASP A 171 26.17 15.39 51.93
CA ASP A 171 25.34 15.85 53.05
C ASP A 171 24.34 17.02 52.90
N GLY A 172 23.05 16.68 52.98
CA GLY A 172 21.96 17.62 53.32
C GLY A 172 20.57 17.14 52.86
N PRO A 173 19.55 17.02 53.75
CA PRO A 173 18.30 16.31 53.45
C PRO A 173 17.19 17.25 52.95
N GLY A 174 16.33 16.74 52.06
CA GLY A 174 14.95 17.24 51.94
C GLY A 174 14.45 17.44 50.52
N ALA A 175 13.88 16.36 49.96
CA ALA A 175 12.64 16.29 49.19
C ALA A 175 12.77 15.19 48.12
N ASN A 176 12.59 13.94 48.55
CA ASN A 176 12.32 12.84 47.65
C ASN A 176 11.01 13.15 46.91
N VAL A 177 11.08 13.42 45.61
CA VAL A 177 9.99 13.07 44.71
C VAL A 177 10.39 11.71 44.16
N ASP A 178 9.80 10.67 44.75
CA ASP A 178 9.96 9.29 44.30
C ASP A 178 9.62 9.21 42.81
N VAL A 179 10.59 8.78 42.01
CA VAL A 179 10.40 8.46 40.60
C VAL A 179 9.84 7.06 40.54
N ASP A 180 8.52 6.93 40.63
CA ASP A 180 7.84 5.65 40.44
C ASP A 180 7.96 5.20 38.98
N ALA A 181 8.78 4.18 38.75
CA ALA A 181 8.92 3.46 37.49
C ALA A 181 7.66 2.64 37.09
N GLU A 182 6.50 2.91 37.70
CA GLU A 182 5.25 2.16 37.57
C GLU A 182 4.00 3.04 37.30
N SER A 183 4.15 4.28 36.81
CA SER A 183 2.98 5.08 36.41
C SER A 183 2.28 4.46 35.18
N PRO A 184 0.93 4.30 35.19
CA PRO A 184 0.15 3.86 34.03
C PRO A 184 0.45 4.66 32.75
N LEU A 185 0.70 5.97 32.89
CA LEU A 185 1.10 6.83 31.78
C LEU A 185 2.46 6.43 31.21
N HIS A 186 3.45 6.11 32.06
CA HIS A 186 4.77 5.68 31.61
C HIS A 186 4.70 4.39 30.77
N GLN A 187 3.96 3.39 31.28
CA GLN A 187 3.75 2.13 30.57
C GLN A 187 3.03 2.35 29.23
N PHE A 188 1.94 3.13 29.24
CA PHE A 188 1.21 3.48 28.02
C PHE A 188 2.12 4.09 26.95
N LEU A 189 3.01 5.03 27.32
CA LEU A 189 3.90 5.70 26.36
C LEU A 189 4.91 4.74 25.72
N LEU A 190 5.44 3.78 26.48
CA LEU A 190 6.35 2.76 25.95
C LEU A 190 5.64 1.85 24.94
N GLU A 191 4.44 1.39 25.28
CA GLU A 191 3.64 0.52 24.41
C GLU A 191 3.15 1.29 23.18
N LEU A 192 2.79 2.57 23.33
CA LEU A 192 2.43 3.44 22.22
C LEU A 192 3.61 3.66 21.28
N ALA A 193 4.83 3.84 21.81
CA ALA A 193 6.04 3.91 20.99
C ALA A 193 6.24 2.63 20.18
N GLN A 194 6.10 1.46 20.81
CA GLN A 194 6.23 0.16 20.15
C GLN A 194 5.17 -0.03 19.06
N PHE A 195 3.92 0.31 19.34
CA PHE A 195 2.79 0.16 18.43
C PHE A 195 2.92 1.09 17.20
N THR A 196 3.20 2.37 17.46
CA THR A 196 3.24 3.42 16.41
C THR A 196 4.57 3.46 15.67
N GLY A 197 5.67 3.05 16.30
CA GLY A 197 7.05 3.26 15.83
C GLY A 197 7.59 4.66 16.15
N LEU A 198 6.87 5.47 16.94
CA LEU A 198 7.31 6.79 17.37
C LEU A 198 8.43 6.69 18.40
N GLN A 199 9.27 7.73 18.46
CA GLN A 199 10.33 7.80 19.45
C GLN A 199 9.73 8.06 20.84
N PRO A 200 10.13 7.31 21.89
CA PRO A 200 9.63 7.53 23.25
C PRO A 200 9.78 8.98 23.71
N GLY A 201 10.91 9.63 23.40
CA GLY A 201 11.16 11.03 23.77
C GLY A 201 10.16 12.03 23.16
N PHE A 202 9.66 11.76 21.95
CA PHE A 202 8.60 12.57 21.35
C PHE A 202 7.28 12.42 22.13
N LEU A 203 6.91 11.19 22.47
CA LEU A 203 5.68 10.91 23.22
C LEU A 203 5.72 11.50 24.64
N TRP A 204 6.87 11.45 25.30
CA TRP A 204 7.07 12.11 26.60
C TRP A 204 6.85 13.62 26.53
N LYS A 205 7.30 14.27 25.46
CA LYS A 205 7.06 15.70 25.26
C LYS A 205 5.59 16.01 25.07
N GLU A 206 4.90 15.27 24.22
CA GLU A 206 3.46 15.41 24.04
C GLU A 206 2.71 15.20 25.37
N ALA A 207 3.16 14.25 26.19
CA ALA A 207 2.57 14.02 27.52
C ALA A 207 2.80 15.20 28.49
N ILE A 208 4.00 15.80 28.47
CA ILE A 208 4.29 17.01 29.25
C ILE A 208 3.43 18.18 28.79
N ILE A 209 3.24 18.36 27.48
CA ILE A 209 2.36 19.39 26.93
C ILE A 209 0.92 19.16 27.41
N CYS A 210 0.39 17.94 27.29
CA CYS A 210 -0.94 17.59 27.80
C CYS A 210 -1.09 17.87 29.30
N ARG A 211 -0.07 17.57 30.11
CA ARG A 211 -0.03 17.87 31.56
C ARG A 211 0.00 19.37 31.83
N SER A 212 0.74 20.15 31.03
CA SER A 212 0.78 21.61 31.18
C SER A 212 -0.56 22.27 30.84
N GLU A 213 -1.27 21.74 29.84
CA GLU A 213 -2.61 22.20 29.47
C GLU A 213 -3.67 21.74 30.49
N ASN A 214 -3.44 20.61 31.16
CA ASN A 214 -4.37 20.03 32.15
C ASN A 214 -3.61 19.63 33.43
N PRO A 215 -3.26 20.59 34.31
CA PRO A 215 -2.37 20.34 35.46
C PRO A 215 -2.92 19.32 36.46
N GLU A 216 -4.23 19.35 36.71
CA GLU A 216 -4.92 18.49 37.67
C GLU A 216 -5.36 17.15 37.08
N ALA A 217 -5.08 16.90 35.78
CA ALA A 217 -5.58 15.72 35.10
C ALA A 217 -4.90 14.44 35.61
N VAL A 218 -5.68 13.38 35.85
CA VAL A 218 -5.13 12.07 36.20
C VAL A 218 -4.56 11.37 34.96
N ASP A 219 -3.76 10.32 35.15
CA ASP A 219 -3.08 9.62 34.05
C ASP A 219 -4.05 9.15 32.94
N GLN A 220 -5.25 8.69 33.28
CA GLN A 220 -6.28 8.29 32.30
C GLN A 220 -6.79 9.46 31.44
N GLU A 221 -6.93 10.65 32.03
CA GLU A 221 -7.35 11.85 31.32
C GLU A 221 -6.24 12.31 30.37
N LEU A 222 -4.98 12.22 30.78
CA LEU A 222 -3.83 12.54 29.93
C LEU A 222 -3.63 11.57 28.79
N ILE A 223 -3.84 10.26 29.03
CA ILE A 223 -3.90 9.25 27.97
C ILE A 223 -4.98 9.63 26.95
N SER A 224 -6.16 10.03 27.43
CA SER A 224 -7.25 10.48 26.56
C SER A 224 -6.86 11.73 25.75
N CYS A 225 -6.17 12.71 26.36
CA CYS A 225 -5.65 13.89 25.65
C CYS A 225 -4.62 13.52 24.58
N LEU A 226 -3.72 12.58 24.86
CA LEU A 226 -2.72 12.11 23.89
C LEU A 226 -3.37 11.48 22.66
N TRP A 227 -4.46 10.73 22.84
CA TRP A 227 -5.25 10.19 21.74
C TRP A 227 -5.97 11.25 20.89
N GLN A 228 -6.06 12.50 21.35
CA GLN A 228 -6.60 13.62 20.56
C GLN A 228 -5.52 14.35 19.74
N ARG A 229 -4.23 14.08 19.96
CA ARG A 229 -3.15 14.70 19.18
C ARG A 229 -3.15 14.16 17.75
N GLU A 230 -3.28 15.05 16.77
CA GLU A 230 -3.41 14.70 15.34
C GLU A 230 -2.29 13.76 14.85
N TYR A 231 -1.05 14.04 15.24
CA TYR A 231 0.10 13.24 14.81
C TYR A 231 0.10 11.83 15.43
N ILE A 232 -0.28 11.72 16.71
CA ILE A 232 -0.42 10.43 17.40
C ILE A 232 -1.56 9.62 16.77
N ARG A 233 -2.71 10.26 16.52
CA ARG A 233 -3.84 9.63 15.81
C ARG A 233 -3.43 9.11 14.44
N THR A 234 -2.82 9.97 13.62
CA THR A 234 -2.39 9.62 12.26
C THR A 234 -1.43 8.44 12.25
N THR A 235 -0.43 8.44 13.14
CA THR A 235 0.56 7.36 13.23
C THR A 235 -0.06 6.07 13.77
N SER A 236 -1.03 6.17 14.68
CA SER A 236 -1.78 5.03 15.20
C SER A 236 -2.69 4.41 14.13
N CYS A 237 -3.37 5.22 13.31
CA CYS A 237 -4.08 4.75 12.12
C CYS A 237 -3.16 3.99 11.16
N GLN A 238 -1.92 4.46 10.96
CA GLN A 238 -0.93 3.74 10.15
C GLN A 238 -0.50 2.41 10.81
N ALA A 239 -0.34 2.38 12.14
CA ALA A 239 -0.02 1.16 12.88
C ALA A 239 -1.12 0.11 12.76
N ILE A 240 -2.40 0.52 12.91
CA ILE A 240 -3.55 -0.36 12.68
C ILE A 240 -3.53 -0.93 11.26
N LEU A 241 -3.25 -0.11 10.26
CA LEU A 241 -3.17 -0.61 8.88
C LEU A 241 -2.05 -1.62 8.66
N ARG A 242 -0.88 -1.43 9.29
CA ARG A 242 0.20 -2.44 9.25
C ARG A 242 -0.25 -3.76 9.84
N LEU A 243 -1.02 -3.74 10.93
CA LEU A 243 -1.61 -4.95 11.51
C LEU A 243 -2.62 -5.60 10.55
N VAL A 244 -3.52 -4.82 9.97
CA VAL A 244 -4.53 -5.30 9.02
C VAL A 244 -3.86 -5.89 7.76
N ASP A 245 -2.83 -5.24 7.23
CA ASP A 245 -2.09 -5.70 6.04
C ASP A 245 -1.38 -7.04 6.28
N GLY A 246 -1.01 -7.34 7.54
CA GLY A 246 -0.47 -8.65 7.94
C GLY A 246 -1.50 -9.79 7.93
N HIS A 247 -2.79 -9.48 7.82
CA HIS A 247 -3.89 -10.45 7.92
C HIS A 247 -4.73 -10.47 6.64
N GLN A 248 -4.44 -11.40 5.73
CA GLN A 248 -5.11 -11.54 4.42
C GLN A 248 -6.65 -11.59 4.50
N PHE A 249 -7.20 -12.12 5.59
CA PHE A 249 -8.64 -12.29 5.79
C PHE A 249 -9.26 -11.20 6.68
N GLY A 250 -8.47 -10.23 7.12
CA GLY A 250 -8.84 -9.29 8.16
C GLY A 250 -8.49 -9.78 9.56
N ILE A 251 -8.59 -8.86 10.50
CA ILE A 251 -8.29 -9.03 11.92
C ILE A 251 -9.51 -8.59 12.72
N SER A 252 -9.79 -9.26 13.84
CA SER A 252 -10.96 -8.90 14.65
C SER A 252 -10.70 -7.63 15.48
N THR A 253 -11.74 -6.83 15.74
CA THR A 253 -11.66 -5.63 16.59
C THR A 253 -11.04 -5.93 17.96
N PRO A 254 -11.41 -7.03 18.66
CA PRO A 254 -10.74 -7.40 19.92
C PRO A 254 -9.25 -7.73 19.76
N ALA A 255 -8.86 -8.34 18.63
CA ALA A 255 -7.45 -8.63 18.37
C ALA A 255 -6.65 -7.36 18.06
N ILE A 256 -7.24 -6.38 17.37
CA ILE A 256 -6.63 -5.06 17.20
C ILE A 256 -6.47 -4.39 18.57
N LEU A 257 -7.52 -4.34 19.39
CA LEU A 257 -7.49 -3.71 20.70
C LEU A 257 -6.43 -4.34 21.60
N SER A 258 -6.28 -5.67 21.57
CA SER A 258 -5.24 -6.40 22.31
C SER A 258 -3.82 -6.11 21.83
N ALA A 259 -3.64 -5.60 20.61
CA ALA A 259 -2.34 -5.21 20.06
C ALA A 259 -2.04 -3.71 20.27
N MET A 260 -3.04 -2.92 20.69
CA MET A 260 -2.88 -1.52 21.06
C MET A 260 -2.30 -1.38 22.48
N PRO A 261 -1.79 -0.19 22.84
CA PRO A 261 -1.31 0.06 24.20
C PRO A 261 -2.37 -0.22 25.26
N THR A 262 -1.94 -0.71 26.40
CA THR A 262 -2.74 -0.89 27.62
C THR A 262 -3.42 0.43 27.96
N TYR A 263 -4.64 0.36 28.51
CA TYR A 263 -5.51 1.52 28.79
C TYR A 263 -6.13 2.20 27.56
N THR A 264 -5.95 1.67 26.34
CA THR A 264 -6.76 2.09 25.19
C THR A 264 -8.21 1.63 25.38
N SER A 265 -9.16 2.57 25.33
CA SER A 265 -10.59 2.25 25.38
C SER A 265 -11.13 1.77 24.02
N GLY A 266 -12.25 1.06 24.05
CA GLY A 266 -12.98 0.69 22.83
C GLY A 266 -13.36 1.90 22.00
N ASP A 267 -13.82 2.99 22.63
CA ASP A 267 -14.21 4.23 21.95
C ASP A 267 -13.05 4.87 21.16
N VAL A 268 -11.82 4.79 21.69
CA VAL A 268 -10.64 5.29 20.98
C VAL A 268 -10.38 4.46 19.73
N LEU A 269 -10.43 3.12 19.84
CA LEU A 269 -10.30 2.24 18.69
C LEU A 269 -11.41 2.49 17.67
N ASP A 270 -12.66 2.56 18.10
CA ASP A 270 -13.81 2.83 17.23
C ASP A 270 -13.67 4.18 16.51
N GLY A 271 -13.14 5.20 17.19
CA GLY A 271 -12.82 6.48 16.59
C GLY A 271 -11.72 6.42 15.52
N LEU A 272 -10.67 5.61 15.73
CA LEU A 272 -9.60 5.42 14.73
C LEU A 272 -10.08 4.56 13.55
N LEU A 273 -10.87 3.52 13.81
CA LEU A 273 -11.48 2.69 12.77
C LEU A 273 -12.47 3.48 11.93
N SER A 274 -13.31 4.31 12.55
CA SER A 274 -14.24 5.20 11.85
C SER A 274 -13.49 6.18 10.94
N GLU A 275 -12.36 6.72 11.41
CA GLU A 275 -11.50 7.58 10.60
C GLU A 275 -10.93 6.82 9.38
N LEU A 276 -10.38 5.63 9.59
CA LEU A 276 -9.85 4.80 8.51
C LEU A 276 -10.92 4.33 7.51
N GLU A 277 -12.13 4.03 7.98
CA GLU A 277 -13.26 3.64 7.15
C GLU A 277 -13.77 4.83 6.32
N SER A 278 -13.86 6.02 6.92
CA SER A 278 -14.22 7.26 6.21
C SER A 278 -13.25 7.65 5.10
N GLN A 279 -11.99 7.22 5.23
CA GLN A 279 -10.93 7.40 4.24
C GLN A 279 -10.89 6.28 3.19
N ASP A 280 -11.85 5.34 3.18
CA ASP A 280 -11.87 4.15 2.33
C ASP A 280 -10.58 3.30 2.44
N ARG A 281 -9.92 3.31 3.60
CA ARG A 281 -8.69 2.53 3.84
C ARG A 281 -8.97 1.15 4.41
N ILE A 282 -10.06 1.01 5.14
CA ILE A 282 -10.53 -0.27 5.68
C ILE A 282 -12.02 -0.48 5.37
N ARG A 283 -12.49 -1.70 5.62
CA ARG A 283 -13.90 -2.06 5.65
C ARG A 283 -14.17 -2.87 6.91
N ILE A 284 -15.26 -2.57 7.59
CA ILE A 284 -15.68 -3.28 8.80
C ILE A 284 -16.88 -4.18 8.47
N GLN A 285 -16.85 -5.45 8.88
CA GLN A 285 -17.95 -6.42 8.73
C GLN A 285 -18.17 -7.16 10.04
N GLY A 286 -19.16 -6.71 10.83
CA GLY A 286 -19.27 -7.13 12.23
C GLY A 286 -17.98 -6.77 12.97
N ASP A 287 -17.38 -7.74 13.66
CA ASP A 287 -16.11 -7.52 14.37
C ASP A 287 -14.87 -7.66 13.48
N LEU A 288 -15.01 -7.90 12.17
CA LEU A 288 -13.88 -8.16 11.28
C LEU A 288 -13.47 -6.88 10.52
N VAL A 289 -12.23 -6.46 10.71
CA VAL A 289 -11.62 -5.31 10.02
C VAL A 289 -10.72 -5.80 8.91
N GLN A 290 -10.95 -5.31 7.68
CA GLN A 290 -10.22 -5.71 6.48
C GLN A 290 -9.64 -4.51 5.75
N ARG A 291 -8.51 -4.70 5.08
CA ARG A 291 -7.97 -3.69 4.17
C ARG A 291 -8.94 -3.46 3.03
N ARG A 292 -9.28 -2.20 2.76
CA ARG A 292 -10.02 -1.83 1.56
C ARG A 292 -9.04 -1.73 0.39
N LEU A 293 -9.12 -2.69 -0.51
CA LEU A 293 -8.39 -2.69 -1.79
C LEU A 293 -9.34 -2.28 -2.91
N PRO A 294 -8.88 -1.53 -3.93
CA PRO A 294 -9.71 -1.22 -5.08
C PRO A 294 -10.09 -2.49 -5.84
N THR A 295 -11.30 -2.54 -6.36
CA THR A 295 -11.71 -3.61 -7.27
C THR A 295 -11.11 -3.40 -8.66
N ALA A 296 -11.07 -4.44 -9.49
CA ALA A 296 -10.67 -4.33 -10.89
C ALA A 296 -11.57 -3.36 -11.66
N MET A 297 -12.84 -3.29 -11.29
CA MET A 297 -13.79 -2.33 -11.86
C MET A 297 -13.47 -0.89 -11.46
N GLU A 298 -13.21 -0.62 -10.18
CA GLU A 298 -12.80 0.72 -9.71
C GLU A 298 -11.47 1.15 -10.32
N PHE A 299 -10.50 0.25 -10.38
CA PHE A 299 -9.24 0.50 -11.05
C PHE A 299 -9.45 0.89 -12.51
N ALA A 300 -10.26 0.13 -13.26
CA ALA A 300 -10.56 0.41 -14.65
C ALA A 300 -11.29 1.75 -14.84
N GLN A 301 -12.25 2.08 -13.97
CA GLN A 301 -12.98 3.36 -14.00
C GLN A 301 -12.09 4.58 -13.78
N ASN A 302 -11.03 4.43 -12.97
CA ASN A 302 -10.09 5.49 -12.63
C ASN A 302 -8.95 5.67 -13.67
N ILE A 303 -8.95 4.92 -14.77
CA ILE A 303 -7.99 5.12 -15.88
C ILE A 303 -8.33 6.42 -16.62
N SER A 304 -7.36 7.33 -16.72
CA SER A 304 -7.55 8.64 -17.36
C SER A 304 -7.71 8.57 -18.88
N ASP A 305 -7.09 7.60 -19.55
CA ASP A 305 -7.28 7.39 -20.98
C ASP A 305 -8.61 6.69 -21.25
N GLU A 306 -9.61 7.45 -21.69
CA GLU A 306 -10.99 6.96 -21.91
C GLU A 306 -11.04 5.75 -22.86
N ARG A 307 -10.16 5.70 -23.86
CA ARG A 307 -10.09 4.54 -24.77
C ARG A 307 -9.62 3.28 -24.05
N THR A 308 -8.51 3.36 -23.31
CA THR A 308 -8.00 2.23 -22.53
C THR A 308 -8.99 1.82 -21.42
N LYS A 309 -9.65 2.79 -20.79
CA LYS A 309 -10.72 2.58 -19.80
C LYS A 309 -11.87 1.79 -20.38
N ASP A 310 -12.44 2.21 -21.52
CA ASP A 310 -13.53 1.48 -22.17
C ASP A 310 -13.12 0.06 -22.55
N PHE A 311 -11.92 -0.12 -23.10
CA PHE A 311 -11.42 -1.45 -23.46
C PHE A 311 -11.35 -2.40 -22.27
N LEU A 312 -10.83 -1.92 -21.14
CA LEU A 312 -10.71 -2.72 -19.93
C LEU A 312 -12.09 -2.99 -19.31
N LEU A 313 -12.97 -2.00 -19.25
CA LEU A 313 -14.33 -2.15 -18.73
C LEU A 313 -15.15 -3.13 -19.58
N SER A 314 -15.13 -3.01 -20.90
CA SER A 314 -15.76 -3.97 -21.82
C SER A 314 -15.26 -5.38 -21.60
N LYS A 315 -13.94 -5.54 -21.40
CA LYS A 315 -13.35 -6.86 -21.17
C LYS A 315 -13.73 -7.45 -19.81
N LEU A 316 -13.79 -6.62 -18.76
CA LEU A 316 -14.28 -7.00 -17.42
C LEU A 316 -15.76 -7.40 -17.46
N ARG A 317 -16.59 -6.74 -18.26
CA ARG A 317 -18.00 -7.10 -18.47
C ARG A 317 -18.21 -8.35 -19.31
N GLY A 318 -17.15 -8.89 -19.91
CA GLY A 318 -17.16 -10.18 -20.60
C GLY A 318 -17.16 -10.10 -22.12
N GLU A 319 -17.06 -8.92 -22.73
CA GLU A 319 -16.87 -8.79 -24.17
C GLU A 319 -15.54 -9.42 -24.61
N THR A 320 -15.47 -9.92 -25.83
CA THR A 320 -14.27 -10.51 -26.40
C THR A 320 -13.33 -9.45 -26.96
N LEU A 321 -12.04 -9.78 -27.06
CA LEU A 321 -11.05 -8.91 -27.70
C LEU A 321 -11.39 -8.61 -29.18
N ASP A 322 -12.11 -9.52 -29.84
CA ASP A 322 -12.52 -9.37 -31.24
C ASP A 322 -13.69 -8.40 -31.38
N GLU A 323 -14.70 -8.51 -30.50
CA GLU A 323 -15.83 -7.56 -30.46
C GLU A 323 -15.36 -6.13 -30.19
N ILE A 324 -14.45 -5.95 -29.23
CA ILE A 324 -13.84 -4.64 -28.94
C ILE A 324 -13.02 -4.17 -30.16
N GLY A 325 -12.28 -5.07 -30.81
CA GLY A 325 -11.47 -4.74 -31.99
C GLY A 325 -12.33 -4.21 -33.15
N ARG A 326 -13.45 -4.87 -33.44
CA ARG A 326 -14.41 -4.45 -34.47
C ARG A 326 -15.02 -3.09 -34.19
N ARG A 327 -15.42 -2.83 -32.93
CA ARG A 327 -16.00 -1.54 -32.52
C ARG A 327 -15.06 -0.36 -32.77
N TYR A 328 -13.76 -0.58 -32.61
CA TYR A 328 -12.73 0.45 -32.72
C TYR A 328 -11.88 0.35 -33.98
N GLU A 329 -12.27 -0.49 -34.94
CA GLU A 329 -11.57 -0.73 -36.21
C GLU A 329 -10.07 -1.04 -36.04
N ILE A 330 -9.73 -1.85 -35.03
CA ILE A 330 -8.36 -2.30 -34.76
C ILE A 330 -8.30 -3.81 -34.62
N SER A 331 -7.10 -4.37 -34.76
CA SER A 331 -6.90 -5.81 -34.59
C SER A 331 -7.16 -6.27 -33.15
N ARG A 332 -7.67 -7.50 -32.99
CA ARG A 332 -7.79 -8.22 -31.72
C ARG A 332 -6.49 -8.16 -30.89
N GLU A 333 -5.34 -8.33 -31.57
CA GLU A 333 -4.03 -8.30 -30.93
C GLU A 333 -3.68 -6.90 -30.39
N ARG A 334 -4.09 -5.83 -31.08
CA ARG A 334 -3.90 -4.46 -30.60
C ARG A 334 -4.70 -4.19 -29.32
N VAL A 335 -5.95 -4.66 -29.25
CA VAL A 335 -6.76 -4.58 -28.02
C VAL A 335 -6.06 -5.29 -26.86
N ARG A 336 -5.58 -6.52 -27.09
CA ARG A 336 -4.85 -7.32 -26.10
C ARG A 336 -3.64 -6.58 -25.53
N GLN A 337 -2.85 -5.93 -26.40
CA GLN A 337 -1.66 -5.19 -25.99
C GLN A 337 -2.00 -3.97 -25.12
N ILE A 338 -3.07 -3.25 -25.46
CA ILE A 338 -3.54 -2.09 -24.69
C ILE A 338 -3.98 -2.54 -23.29
N ILE A 339 -4.82 -3.56 -23.20
CA ILE A 339 -5.29 -4.12 -21.92
C ILE A 339 -4.11 -4.62 -21.07
N LYS A 340 -3.18 -5.38 -21.68
CA LYS A 340 -1.98 -5.87 -20.97
C LYS A 340 -1.15 -4.71 -20.41
N ARG A 341 -0.99 -3.62 -21.18
CA ARG A 341 -0.25 -2.44 -20.73
C ARG A 341 -0.99 -1.72 -19.59
N ALA A 342 -2.32 -1.62 -19.64
CA ALA A 342 -3.12 -1.05 -18.57
C ALA A 342 -2.94 -1.82 -17.25
N LEU A 343 -3.12 -3.15 -17.32
CA LEU A 343 -3.00 -4.05 -16.16
C LEU A 343 -1.58 -4.13 -15.59
N SER A 344 -0.54 -3.80 -16.37
CA SER A 344 0.84 -3.75 -15.87
C SER A 344 1.09 -2.64 -14.84
N ARG A 345 0.21 -1.64 -14.75
CA ARG A 345 0.32 -0.49 -13.84
C ARG A 345 -0.65 -0.54 -12.66
N ARG A 346 -1.40 -1.64 -12.52
CA ARG A 346 -2.41 -1.77 -11.47
C ARG A 346 -1.77 -1.86 -10.08
N PRO A 347 -2.39 -1.29 -9.03
CA PRO A 347 -2.05 -1.61 -7.65
C PRO A 347 -2.50 -3.05 -7.31
N VAL A 348 -2.26 -3.50 -6.08
CA VAL A 348 -2.90 -4.74 -5.59
C VAL A 348 -4.41 -4.52 -5.57
N LEU A 349 -5.15 -5.42 -6.21
CA LEU A 349 -6.60 -5.35 -6.32
C LEU A 349 -7.26 -6.36 -5.37
N MET A 350 -8.51 -6.10 -4.99
CA MET A 350 -9.28 -6.97 -4.10
C MET A 350 -9.33 -8.42 -4.61
N GLU A 351 -9.51 -8.57 -5.92
CA GLU A 351 -9.64 -9.84 -6.60
C GLU A 351 -8.34 -10.67 -6.58
N ASP A 352 -7.17 -10.04 -6.40
CA ASP A 352 -5.87 -10.73 -6.37
C ASP A 352 -5.81 -11.78 -5.23
N ARG A 353 -6.67 -11.66 -4.21
CA ARG A 353 -6.82 -12.66 -3.13
C ARG A 353 -7.16 -14.06 -3.63
N TYR A 354 -7.79 -14.16 -4.81
CA TYR A 354 -8.19 -15.43 -5.41
C TYR A 354 -7.17 -15.96 -6.42
N LEU A 355 -6.12 -15.20 -6.76
CA LEU A 355 -5.19 -15.53 -7.83
C LEU A 355 -4.48 -16.86 -7.59
N ALA A 356 -3.98 -17.08 -6.37
CA ALA A 356 -3.29 -18.31 -6.00
C ALA A 356 -4.18 -19.57 -6.13
N LEU A 357 -5.49 -19.39 -5.95
CA LEU A 357 -6.47 -20.45 -6.11
C LEU A 357 -6.80 -20.67 -7.59
N TYR A 358 -7.07 -19.57 -8.31
CA TYR A 358 -7.46 -19.57 -9.72
C TYR A 358 -6.33 -20.04 -10.65
N ASP A 359 -5.06 -19.86 -10.25
CA ASP A 359 -3.88 -20.38 -10.96
C ASP A 359 -3.68 -21.89 -10.80
N ARG A 360 -4.19 -22.48 -9.70
CA ARG A 360 -4.03 -23.92 -9.40
C ARG A 360 -5.21 -24.76 -9.89
N TYR A 361 -6.41 -24.24 -9.76
CA TYR A 361 -7.65 -24.96 -10.00
C TYR A 361 -8.47 -24.34 -11.13
N GLU A 362 -9.09 -25.20 -11.93
CA GLU A 362 -10.02 -24.81 -12.96
C GLU A 362 -11.40 -24.56 -12.36
N PHE A 363 -11.87 -23.32 -12.48
CA PHE A 363 -13.23 -22.91 -12.15
C PHE A 363 -13.98 -22.54 -13.42
N SER A 364 -15.18 -23.08 -13.61
CA SER A 364 -16.19 -22.39 -14.40
C SER A 364 -16.67 -21.14 -13.67
N TYR A 365 -17.23 -20.18 -14.41
CA TYR A 365 -17.83 -18.98 -13.80
C TYR A 365 -18.91 -19.34 -12.78
N GLU A 366 -19.78 -20.30 -13.09
CA GLU A 366 -20.85 -20.70 -12.16
C GLU A 366 -20.29 -21.34 -10.89
N GLU A 367 -19.29 -22.21 -10.99
CA GLU A 367 -18.65 -22.79 -9.79
C GLU A 367 -17.98 -21.70 -8.94
N PHE A 368 -17.28 -20.75 -9.57
CA PHE A 368 -16.63 -19.66 -8.85
C PHE A 368 -17.65 -18.77 -8.14
N ARG A 369 -18.73 -18.39 -8.83
CA ARG A 369 -19.83 -17.61 -8.28
C ARG A 369 -20.50 -18.35 -7.12
N LEU A 370 -20.77 -19.65 -7.25
CA LEU A 370 -21.38 -20.45 -6.19
C LEU A 370 -20.47 -20.62 -4.97
N ALA A 371 -19.16 -20.72 -5.18
CA ALA A 371 -18.20 -20.91 -4.10
C ALA A 371 -17.94 -19.59 -3.33
N PHE A 372 -17.75 -18.49 -4.05
CA PHE A 372 -17.24 -17.25 -3.48
C PHE A 372 -18.24 -16.09 -3.47
N ASP A 373 -19.39 -16.24 -4.12
CA ASP A 373 -20.41 -15.19 -4.29
C ASP A 373 -19.86 -13.92 -4.96
N GLU A 374 -18.94 -14.12 -5.89
CA GLU A 374 -18.25 -13.04 -6.61
C GLU A 374 -18.90 -12.76 -7.96
N PRO A 375 -18.92 -11.49 -8.42
CA PRO A 375 -19.51 -11.11 -9.68
C PRO A 375 -18.64 -11.55 -10.88
N ARG A 376 -19.19 -11.43 -12.10
CA ARG A 376 -18.53 -11.90 -13.33
C ARG A 376 -17.25 -11.14 -13.65
N GLU A 377 -17.19 -9.88 -13.26
CA GLU A 377 -16.05 -8.99 -13.42
C GLU A 377 -14.82 -9.54 -12.69
N THR A 378 -15.01 -10.07 -11.47
CA THR A 378 -13.95 -10.73 -10.69
C THR A 378 -13.39 -11.94 -11.45
N TYR A 379 -14.27 -12.79 -11.97
CA TYR A 379 -13.87 -13.96 -12.76
C TYR A 379 -13.10 -13.58 -14.03
N ASN A 380 -13.62 -12.60 -14.78
CA ASN A 380 -13.01 -12.13 -16.02
C ASN A 380 -11.66 -11.47 -15.76
N TYR A 381 -11.52 -10.71 -14.67
CA TYR A 381 -10.24 -10.15 -14.24
C TYR A 381 -9.20 -11.24 -13.98
N LEU A 382 -9.55 -12.25 -13.17
CA LEU A 382 -8.65 -13.36 -12.85
C LEU A 382 -8.22 -14.11 -14.10
N ASP A 383 -9.13 -14.35 -15.05
CA ASP A 383 -8.81 -14.98 -16.33
C ASP A 383 -7.81 -14.16 -17.16
N MET A 384 -7.87 -12.83 -17.08
CA MET A 384 -6.92 -11.94 -17.78
C MET A 384 -5.52 -11.93 -17.16
N ILE A 385 -5.41 -12.02 -15.83
CA ILE A 385 -4.15 -11.82 -15.11
C ILE A 385 -3.47 -13.10 -14.63
N ARG A 386 -4.16 -14.24 -14.69
CA ARG A 386 -3.61 -15.54 -14.26
C ARG A 386 -2.23 -15.81 -14.86
N THR A 387 -1.36 -16.39 -14.06
CA THR A 387 0.02 -16.71 -14.48
C THR A 387 0.08 -18.06 -15.18
N THR A 388 -0.75 -19.02 -14.75
CA THR A 388 -0.81 -20.36 -15.35
C THR A 388 -1.48 -20.32 -16.72
N LYS A 389 -0.71 -20.69 -17.75
CA LYS A 389 -1.22 -20.85 -19.13
C LYS A 389 -1.46 -22.30 -19.55
N GLY A 390 -1.12 -23.25 -18.68
CA GLY A 390 -1.31 -24.68 -18.89
C GLY A 390 -2.60 -25.22 -18.27
N GLU A 391 -2.71 -26.55 -18.24
CA GLU A 391 -3.81 -27.25 -17.59
C GLU A 391 -3.80 -26.97 -16.08
N ARG A 392 -4.97 -26.66 -15.54
CA ARG A 392 -5.21 -26.48 -14.11
C ARG A 392 -5.88 -27.75 -13.58
N LYS A 393 -5.74 -28.00 -12.28
CA LYS A 393 -6.37 -29.16 -11.65
C LYS A 393 -7.89 -28.98 -11.62
N PRO A 394 -8.68 -30.06 -11.70
CA PRO A 394 -10.11 -29.97 -11.45
C PRO A 394 -10.40 -29.34 -10.09
N ILE A 395 -11.45 -28.51 -9.99
CA ILE A 395 -11.85 -27.86 -8.74
C ILE A 395 -11.97 -28.85 -7.56
N ARG A 396 -12.33 -30.11 -7.81
CA ARG A 396 -12.50 -31.16 -6.78
C ARG A 396 -11.25 -31.40 -5.94
N ASP A 397 -10.09 -31.26 -6.56
CA ASP A 397 -8.81 -31.51 -5.91
C ASP A 397 -8.52 -30.50 -4.80
N ILE A 398 -9.24 -29.36 -4.76
CA ILE A 398 -9.16 -28.36 -3.69
C ILE A 398 -9.54 -28.97 -2.32
N LEU A 399 -10.41 -29.98 -2.29
CA LEU A 399 -10.97 -30.51 -1.04
C LEU A 399 -9.91 -31.22 -0.20
N THR A 400 -8.91 -31.81 -0.85
CA THR A 400 -7.82 -32.57 -0.23
C THR A 400 -6.50 -31.79 -0.21
N ASP A 401 -6.45 -30.55 -0.72
CA ASP A 401 -5.25 -29.72 -0.69
C ASP A 401 -5.12 -28.98 0.65
N GLU A 402 -4.32 -29.55 1.56
CA GLU A 402 -4.06 -28.97 2.89
C GLU A 402 -3.34 -27.62 2.85
N SER A 403 -2.70 -27.26 1.72
CA SER A 403 -2.11 -25.93 1.55
C SER A 403 -3.15 -24.82 1.36
N ILE A 404 -4.41 -25.19 1.11
CA ILE A 404 -5.52 -24.25 0.97
C ILE A 404 -6.25 -24.10 2.32
N PRO A 405 -6.43 -22.86 2.80
CA PRO A 405 -7.21 -22.57 4.00
C PRO A 405 -8.58 -23.24 4.00
N GLU A 406 -8.99 -23.76 5.16
CA GLU A 406 -10.21 -24.55 5.30
C GLU A 406 -11.47 -23.78 4.88
N ASN A 407 -11.52 -22.47 5.14
CA ASN A 407 -12.62 -21.60 4.72
C ASN A 407 -12.82 -21.62 3.19
N TYR A 408 -11.74 -21.61 2.40
CA TYR A 408 -11.82 -21.70 0.94
C TYR A 408 -12.21 -23.10 0.47
N ARG A 409 -11.73 -24.16 1.12
CA ARG A 409 -12.14 -25.54 0.82
C ARG A 409 -13.63 -25.76 1.05
N ARG A 410 -14.15 -25.31 2.19
CA ARG A 410 -15.60 -25.38 2.51
C ARG A 410 -16.45 -24.56 1.53
N LYS A 411 -15.96 -23.39 1.10
CA LYS A 411 -16.63 -22.59 0.07
C LYS A 411 -16.71 -23.33 -1.27
N ALA A 412 -15.59 -23.90 -1.73
CA ALA A 412 -15.54 -24.67 -2.97
C ALA A 412 -16.36 -25.97 -2.89
N GLU A 413 -16.41 -26.62 -1.72
CA GLU A 413 -17.22 -27.82 -1.46
C GLU A 413 -18.68 -27.62 -1.85
N ARG A 414 -19.26 -26.46 -1.49
CA ARG A 414 -20.64 -26.10 -1.86
C ARG A 414 -20.84 -26.02 -3.37
N ALA A 415 -19.86 -25.51 -4.11
CA ALA A 415 -19.92 -25.43 -5.57
C ALA A 415 -19.76 -26.82 -6.21
N ILE A 416 -18.80 -27.62 -5.74
CA ILE A 416 -18.53 -28.97 -6.24
C ILE A 416 -19.75 -29.89 -6.05
N TYR A 417 -20.35 -29.86 -4.85
CA TYR A 417 -21.44 -30.75 -4.49
C TYR A 417 -22.84 -30.18 -4.77
N ARG A 418 -22.97 -28.97 -5.34
CA ARG A 418 -24.27 -28.48 -5.83
C ARG A 418 -24.89 -29.45 -6.85
N GLN A 419 -24.05 -30.08 -7.66
CA GLN A 419 -24.45 -31.08 -8.64
C GLN A 419 -24.56 -32.48 -8.05
N TYR A 420 -24.62 -32.64 -6.72
CA TYR A 420 -24.72 -33.92 -6.05
C TYR A 420 -25.95 -33.98 -5.13
N VAL A 421 -26.50 -35.17 -4.99
CA VAL A 421 -27.53 -35.51 -4.00
C VAL A 421 -27.01 -36.63 -3.13
N THR A 422 -27.30 -36.55 -1.84
CA THR A 422 -27.04 -37.65 -0.92
C THR A 422 -28.34 -38.41 -0.74
N ILE A 423 -28.35 -39.68 -1.13
CA ILE A 423 -29.50 -40.59 -1.01
C ILE A 423 -29.00 -41.82 -0.24
N ASP A 424 -29.61 -42.10 0.91
CA ASP A 424 -29.23 -43.21 1.79
C ASP A 424 -27.73 -43.28 2.13
N GLY A 425 -27.09 -42.12 2.31
CA GLY A 425 -25.66 -42.00 2.60
C GLY A 425 -24.73 -42.09 1.38
N VAL A 426 -25.26 -42.34 0.18
CA VAL A 426 -24.52 -42.39 -1.09
C VAL A 426 -24.64 -41.05 -1.82
N ARG A 427 -23.50 -40.48 -2.24
CA ARG A 427 -23.45 -39.24 -3.03
C ARG A 427 -23.52 -39.54 -4.53
N ILE A 428 -24.57 -39.08 -5.19
CA ILE A 428 -24.83 -39.32 -6.62
C ILE A 428 -24.85 -37.97 -7.34
N LYS A 429 -24.24 -37.90 -8.52
CA LYS A 429 -24.28 -36.68 -9.34
C LYS A 429 -25.70 -36.49 -9.89
N LYS A 430 -26.26 -35.29 -9.80
CA LYS A 430 -27.54 -34.84 -10.38
C LYS A 430 -27.46 -34.82 -11.91
N GLN A 431 -27.33 -35.98 -12.52
CA GLN A 431 -27.32 -36.18 -13.97
C GLN A 431 -28.16 -37.41 -14.28
N ARG A 432 -28.98 -37.36 -15.35
CA ARG A 432 -29.87 -38.46 -15.76
C ARG A 432 -29.21 -39.84 -15.74
N PRO A 433 -27.97 -40.03 -16.28
CA PRO A 433 -27.35 -41.35 -16.32
C PRO A 433 -27.02 -41.88 -14.93
N GLU A 434 -26.55 -41.01 -14.02
CA GLU A 434 -26.12 -41.40 -12.68
C GLU A 434 -27.33 -41.67 -11.76
N LEU A 435 -28.36 -40.84 -11.84
CA LEU A 435 -29.61 -41.07 -11.10
C LEU A 435 -30.32 -42.33 -11.58
N ALA A 436 -30.41 -42.55 -12.90
CA ALA A 436 -31.00 -43.77 -13.45
C ALA A 436 -30.20 -45.02 -13.04
N ARG A 437 -28.87 -44.95 -13.08
CA ARG A 437 -28.00 -46.05 -12.62
C ARG A 437 -28.24 -46.35 -11.13
N TYR A 438 -28.38 -45.32 -10.29
CA TYR A 438 -28.70 -45.52 -8.87
C TYR A 438 -30.05 -46.22 -8.68
N VAL A 439 -31.09 -45.79 -9.40
CA VAL A 439 -32.42 -46.43 -9.31
C VAL A 439 -32.35 -47.91 -9.66
N VAL A 440 -31.66 -48.24 -10.77
CA VAL A 440 -31.50 -49.62 -11.22
C VAL A 440 -30.77 -50.46 -10.16
N GLN A 441 -29.66 -49.94 -9.62
CA GLN A 441 -28.86 -50.68 -8.62
C GLN A 441 -29.57 -50.86 -7.27
N THR A 442 -30.40 -49.89 -6.89
CA THR A 442 -31.02 -49.86 -5.55
C THR A 442 -32.37 -50.58 -5.55
N TYR A 443 -33.23 -50.31 -6.53
CA TYR A 443 -34.63 -50.73 -6.53
C TYR A 443 -34.96 -51.86 -7.54
N CYS A 444 -34.19 -52.01 -8.63
CA CYS A 444 -34.45 -53.02 -9.67
C CYS A 444 -33.66 -54.33 -9.43
N ARG A 445 -33.83 -54.96 -8.25
CA ARG A 445 -33.11 -56.20 -7.88
C ARG A 445 -33.75 -57.49 -8.42
N GLU A 446 -35.00 -57.41 -8.83
CA GLU A 446 -35.77 -58.50 -9.45
C GLU A 446 -36.22 -58.07 -10.86
N LEU A 447 -36.89 -58.98 -11.59
CA LEU A 447 -37.39 -58.69 -12.94
C LEU A 447 -38.36 -57.50 -12.88
N THR A 448 -37.89 -56.32 -13.29
CA THR A 448 -38.61 -55.05 -13.13
C THR A 448 -39.04 -54.55 -14.51
N THR A 449 -40.30 -54.15 -14.64
CA THR A 449 -40.83 -53.57 -15.88
C THR A 449 -40.36 -52.13 -16.07
N MET A 450 -40.42 -51.63 -17.32
CA MET A 450 -40.06 -50.24 -17.62
C MET A 450 -40.97 -49.24 -16.89
N GLU A 451 -42.27 -49.56 -16.73
CA GLU A 451 -43.21 -48.71 -15.99
C GLU A 451 -42.84 -48.61 -14.51
N GLU A 452 -42.50 -49.72 -13.86
CA GLU A 452 -42.04 -49.74 -12.47
C GLU A 452 -40.74 -48.96 -12.30
N PHE A 453 -39.78 -49.11 -13.21
CA PHE A 453 -38.54 -48.30 -13.20
C PHE A 453 -38.83 -46.79 -13.27
N LEU A 454 -39.74 -46.36 -14.15
CA LEU A 454 -40.12 -44.95 -14.28
C LEU A 454 -40.77 -44.42 -12.99
N GLN A 455 -41.59 -45.23 -12.32
CA GLN A 455 -42.18 -44.88 -11.02
C GLN A 455 -41.10 -44.69 -9.95
N TRP A 456 -40.14 -45.62 -9.84
CA TRP A 456 -39.01 -45.49 -8.92
C TRP A 456 -38.15 -44.26 -9.21
N TYR A 457 -37.91 -43.97 -10.49
CA TYR A 457 -37.17 -42.78 -10.89
C TYR A 457 -37.91 -41.48 -10.56
N GLN A 458 -39.23 -41.43 -10.78
CA GLN A 458 -40.05 -40.29 -10.42
C GLN A 458 -40.07 -40.06 -8.91
N LEU A 459 -40.23 -41.13 -8.12
CA LEU A 459 -40.16 -41.08 -6.65
C LEU A 459 -38.80 -40.58 -6.16
N LEU A 460 -37.71 -41.00 -6.82
CA LEU A 460 -36.36 -40.50 -6.54
C LEU A 460 -36.27 -38.99 -6.78
N LEU A 461 -36.77 -38.51 -7.93
CA LEU A 461 -36.77 -37.09 -8.27
C LEU A 461 -37.59 -36.26 -7.27
N GLU A 462 -38.74 -36.76 -6.82
CA GLU A 462 -39.54 -36.13 -5.77
C GLU A 462 -38.77 -36.04 -4.45
N THR A 463 -38.13 -37.13 -4.05
CA THR A 463 -37.34 -37.21 -2.80
C THR A 463 -36.18 -36.21 -2.78
N ILE A 464 -35.55 -35.96 -3.93
CA ILE A 464 -34.46 -34.96 -4.05
C ILE A 464 -34.95 -33.55 -4.41
N GLY A 465 -36.26 -33.33 -4.47
CA GLY A 465 -36.87 -32.03 -4.82
C GLY A 465 -36.57 -31.56 -6.24
N ALA A 466 -36.45 -32.49 -7.19
CA ALA A 466 -36.11 -32.22 -8.60
C ALA A 466 -37.13 -32.81 -9.59
N SER A 467 -38.36 -33.08 -9.14
CA SER A 467 -39.45 -33.63 -9.96
C SER A 467 -39.83 -32.76 -11.15
N GLU A 468 -39.71 -31.43 -11.03
CA GLU A 468 -40.02 -30.47 -12.09
C GLU A 468 -38.81 -30.10 -12.96
N ASP A 469 -37.63 -30.72 -12.76
CA ASP A 469 -36.43 -30.37 -13.54
C ASP A 469 -36.47 -31.03 -14.94
N PRO A 470 -36.71 -30.26 -16.03
CA PRO A 470 -36.79 -30.81 -17.38
C PRO A 470 -35.44 -31.37 -17.85
N SER A 471 -34.33 -30.94 -17.24
CA SER A 471 -33.01 -31.45 -17.54
C SER A 471 -32.77 -32.84 -16.96
N LEU A 472 -33.66 -33.35 -16.10
CA LEU A 472 -33.58 -34.69 -15.49
C LEU A 472 -34.68 -35.66 -15.99
N ALA A 473 -35.61 -35.19 -16.81
CA ALA A 473 -36.65 -36.02 -17.42
C ALA A 473 -36.06 -37.11 -18.33
N LEU A 474 -36.55 -38.34 -18.18
CA LEU A 474 -36.12 -39.48 -19.00
C LEU A 474 -36.93 -39.53 -20.30
N GLU A 475 -36.23 -39.81 -21.40
CA GLU A 475 -36.86 -40.19 -22.65
C GLU A 475 -37.03 -41.71 -22.68
N VAL A 476 -38.28 -42.17 -22.61
CA VAL A 476 -38.64 -43.58 -22.38
C VAL A 476 -37.94 -44.52 -23.36
N ARG A 477 -38.03 -44.25 -24.67
CA ARG A 477 -37.43 -45.08 -25.73
C ARG A 477 -35.91 -45.20 -25.62
N THR A 478 -35.24 -44.12 -25.21
CA THR A 478 -33.78 -44.07 -25.09
C THR A 478 -33.30 -44.92 -23.92
N TYR A 479 -34.04 -44.93 -22.81
CA TYR A 479 -33.68 -45.72 -21.63
C TYR A 479 -34.16 -47.17 -21.71
N GLU A 480 -35.28 -47.44 -22.37
CA GLU A 480 -35.73 -48.80 -22.68
C GLU A 480 -34.67 -49.55 -23.50
N ASN A 481 -34.09 -48.92 -24.53
CA ASN A 481 -33.00 -49.49 -25.31
C ASN A 481 -31.68 -49.65 -24.53
N LYS A 482 -31.41 -48.77 -23.55
CA LYS A 482 -30.18 -48.81 -22.75
C LYS A 482 -30.23 -49.84 -21.60
N LEU A 483 -31.42 -50.16 -21.13
CA LEU A 483 -31.65 -51.07 -20.00
C LEU A 483 -32.06 -52.49 -20.45
N SER A 484 -32.45 -52.65 -21.72
CA SER A 484 -32.75 -53.96 -22.35
C SER A 484 -31.53 -54.64 -22.98
N MET A 485 -30.42 -53.92 -23.15
CA MET A 485 -29.08 -54.47 -23.42
C MET A 485 -28.36 -54.76 -22.11
#